data_AF-A0A7S4KZ51-F1
#
_entry.id   AF-A0A7S4KZ51-F1
#
_cell.length_a   1.000
_cell.length_b   1.000
_cell.length_c   1.000
_cell.angle_alpha   90.00
_cell.angle_beta   90.00
_cell.angle_gamma   90.00
#
_symmetry.space_group_name_H-M   'P 1'
#
loop_
_entity.id
_entity.type
_entity.pdbx_description
1 polymer ?
#
loop_
_entity_poly.entity_id
_entity_poly.type
_entity_poly.pdbx_seq_one_letter_code
_entity_poly.pdbx_strand_id
1 'polypeptide(L)'
;LDKNVKEDIAFAESRIRGETIAAEDVLHDMGAVSIMSSDSQAMGRIGEVVSRTWQLAHKMKMQRGQLDEDQKFNDERGNVDNERIKRYIAKYTINPAIAHGVSHLIGSVEVSKVADLVLWSPAFFGTKPEMVLKSGNITYSQMGLAN
;
A
#
# COMPACT_ATOMS: atom_id res chain seq x y z
N LEU A 1 -18.13 19.12 14.50
CA LEU A 1 -17.16 20.19 14.85
C LEU A 1 -17.56 21.43 14.08
N ASP A 2 -17.90 22.49 14.79
CA ASP A 2 -18.22 23.82 14.27
C ASP A 2 -16.96 24.70 14.29
N LYS A 3 -16.62 25.27 13.14
CA LYS A 3 -15.47 26.18 12.97
C LYS A 3 -15.60 27.49 13.74
N ASN A 4 -16.77 27.81 14.27
CA ASN A 4 -17.00 29.04 15.04
C ASN A 4 -16.84 28.83 16.56
N VAL A 5 -16.72 27.57 17.01
CA VAL A 5 -16.54 27.20 18.42
C VAL A 5 -15.05 26.96 18.69
N LYS A 6 -14.45 27.71 19.61
CA LYS A 6 -13.00 27.65 19.88
C LYS A 6 -12.55 26.27 20.39
N GLU A 7 -13.38 25.64 21.20
CA GLU A 7 -13.15 24.30 21.73
C GLU A 7 -13.11 23.24 20.61
N ASP A 8 -13.96 23.37 19.59
CA ASP A 8 -13.99 22.47 18.44
C ASP A 8 -12.76 22.66 17.55
N ILE A 9 -12.28 23.90 17.40
CA ILE A 9 -11.01 24.20 16.71
C ILE A 9 -9.84 23.59 17.48
N ALA A 10 -9.75 23.84 18.80
CA ALA A 10 -8.68 23.32 19.63
C ALA A 10 -8.65 21.78 19.62
N PHE A 11 -9.82 21.13 19.64
CA PHE A 11 -9.93 19.68 19.48
C PHE A 11 -9.40 19.22 18.11
N ALA A 12 -9.78 19.88 17.01
CA ALA A 12 -9.29 19.55 15.68
C ALA A 12 -7.76 19.73 15.55
N GLU A 13 -7.22 20.85 16.03
CA GLU A 13 -5.78 21.15 16.03
C GLU A 13 -4.99 20.15 16.86
N SER A 14 -5.53 19.72 18.00
CA SER A 14 -4.89 18.68 18.83
C SER A 14 -4.78 17.34 18.11
N ARG A 15 -5.64 17.06 17.11
CA ARG A 15 -5.69 15.77 16.39
C ARG A 15 -4.89 15.79 15.10
N ILE A 16 -4.91 16.88 14.34
CA ILE A 16 -4.24 17.02 13.04
C ILE A 16 -2.86 17.65 13.25
N ARG A 17 -1.83 16.82 13.39
CA ARG A 17 -0.46 17.25 13.72
C ARG A 17 0.50 16.84 12.61
N GLY A 18 1.19 17.83 12.03
CA GLY A 18 2.12 17.59 10.92
C GLY A 18 3.30 16.70 11.30
N GLU A 19 3.73 16.76 12.56
CA GLU A 19 4.83 15.97 13.12
C GLU A 19 4.49 14.49 13.12
N THR A 20 3.29 14.13 13.58
CA THR A 20 2.89 12.71 13.63
C THR A 20 2.58 12.14 12.25
N ILE A 21 2.09 12.96 11.32
CA ILE A 21 1.88 12.56 9.92
C ILE A 21 3.24 12.31 9.24
N ALA A 22 4.23 13.18 9.45
CA ALA A 22 5.58 12.97 8.91
C ALA A 22 6.28 11.76 9.56
N ALA A 23 6.06 11.52 10.85
CA ALA A 23 6.60 10.37 11.54
C ALA A 23 5.99 9.05 11.05
N GLU A 24 4.68 9.02 10.76
CA GLU A 24 3.98 7.85 10.19
C GLU A 24 4.67 7.33 8.93
N ASP A 25 5.05 8.24 8.02
CA ASP A 25 5.75 7.88 6.79
C ASP A 25 7.06 7.11 7.05
N VAL A 26 7.87 7.62 7.98
CA VAL A 26 9.14 6.99 8.37
C VAL A 26 8.89 5.65 9.07
N LEU A 27 7.88 5.57 9.93
CA LEU A 27 7.50 4.33 10.63
C LEU A 27 7.04 3.25 9.66
N HIS A 28 6.34 3.61 8.58
CA HIS A 28 6.03 2.67 7.51
C HIS A 28 7.28 2.16 6.80
N ASP A 29 8.23 3.04 6.46
CA ASP A 29 9.47 2.67 5.79
C ASP A 29 10.38 1.82 6.67
N MET A 30 10.42 2.07 7.98
CA MET A 30 11.11 1.25 8.98
C MET A 30 10.44 -0.11 9.21
N GLY A 31 9.18 -0.28 8.79
CA GLY A 31 8.41 -1.50 9.04
C GLY A 31 7.71 -1.55 10.41
N ALA A 32 7.74 -0.46 11.18
CA ALA A 32 7.07 -0.35 12.48
C ALA A 32 5.54 -0.27 12.35
N VAL A 33 5.03 0.31 11.25
CA VAL A 33 3.60 0.19 10.89
C VAL A 33 3.43 -0.87 9.81
N SER A 34 2.70 -1.93 10.14
CA SER A 34 2.67 -3.17 9.35
C SER A 34 1.56 -3.24 8.30
N ILE A 35 0.53 -2.39 8.38
CA ILE A 35 -0.66 -2.48 7.50
C ILE A 35 -1.01 -1.09 6.94
N MET A 36 -1.43 -1.06 5.67
CA MET A 36 -2.07 0.09 5.01
C MET A 36 -3.56 -0.20 4.85
N SER A 37 -4.43 0.73 5.21
CA SER A 37 -5.89 0.60 5.10
C SER A 37 -6.52 1.86 4.52
N SER A 38 -7.83 1.83 4.22
CA SER A 38 -8.51 2.93 3.52
C SER A 38 -9.31 3.88 4.41
N ASP A 39 -9.89 3.41 5.50
CA ASP A 39 -10.94 4.11 6.25
C ASP A 39 -12.06 4.68 5.32
N SER A 40 -12.63 3.79 4.49
CA SER A 40 -13.48 4.14 3.34
C SER A 40 -14.67 5.01 3.72
N GLN A 41 -14.77 6.20 3.12
CA GLN A 41 -15.83 7.19 3.37
C GLN A 41 -15.87 7.75 4.81
N ALA A 42 -14.90 7.39 5.66
CA ALA A 42 -14.81 7.79 7.05
C ALA A 42 -13.41 8.37 7.36
N MET A 43 -12.91 9.24 6.45
CA MET A 43 -11.58 9.88 6.43
C MET A 43 -10.56 9.27 5.46
N GLY A 44 -10.94 8.30 4.62
CA GLY A 44 -10.10 7.92 3.49
C GLY A 44 -10.80 7.32 2.28
N ARG A 45 -9.99 6.73 1.39
CA ARG A 45 -10.33 6.48 -0.03
C ARG A 45 -10.08 5.03 -0.40
N ILE A 46 -11.16 4.28 -0.65
CA ILE A 46 -11.10 2.82 -0.92
C ILE A 46 -10.28 2.47 -2.18
N GLY A 47 -10.36 3.31 -3.23
CA GLY A 47 -9.65 3.09 -4.49
C GLY A 47 -8.16 3.47 -4.48
N GLU A 48 -7.62 3.94 -3.37
CA GLU A 48 -6.26 4.50 -3.31
C GLU A 48 -5.30 3.76 -2.37
N VAL A 49 -5.71 2.64 -1.73
CA VAL A 49 -4.83 1.90 -0.80
C VAL A 49 -3.51 1.47 -1.48
N VAL A 50 -3.62 0.87 -2.67
CA VAL A 50 -2.46 0.39 -3.43
C VAL A 50 -1.60 1.57 -3.90
N SER A 51 -2.20 2.59 -4.51
CA SER A 51 -1.46 3.72 -5.06
C SER A 51 -0.77 4.56 -3.98
N ARG A 52 -1.43 4.80 -2.85
CA ARG A 52 -0.85 5.52 -1.69
C ARG A 52 0.30 4.76 -1.06
N THR A 53 0.22 3.43 -1.00
CA THR A 53 1.31 2.59 -0.52
C THR A 53 2.57 2.78 -1.37
N TRP A 54 2.44 2.78 -2.71
CA TRP A 54 3.58 2.97 -3.60
C TRP A 54 4.08 4.42 -3.67
N GLN A 55 3.20 5.40 -3.55
CA GLN A 55 3.59 6.81 -3.39
C GLN A 55 4.43 7.03 -2.14
N LEU A 56 4.07 6.38 -1.03
CA LEU A 56 4.84 6.45 0.20
C LEU A 56 6.21 5.77 0.05
N ALA A 57 6.26 4.57 -0.54
CA ALA A 57 7.53 3.89 -0.84
C ALA A 57 8.46 4.77 -1.70
N HIS A 58 7.90 5.42 -2.73
CA HIS A 58 8.64 6.34 -3.59
C HIS A 58 9.13 7.58 -2.81
N LYS A 59 8.26 8.23 -2.03
CA LYS A 59 8.62 9.38 -1.18
C LYS A 59 9.78 9.03 -0.24
N MET A 60 9.70 7.88 0.42
CA MET A 60 10.71 7.44 1.38
C MET A 60 12.03 7.09 0.70
N LYS A 61 12.01 6.51 -0.51
CA LYS A 61 13.22 6.37 -1.32
C LYS A 61 13.87 7.72 -1.63
N MET A 62 13.07 8.70 -2.06
CA MET A 62 13.58 10.03 -2.42
C MET A 62 14.17 10.77 -1.21
N GLN A 63 13.58 10.61 -0.03
CA GLN A 63 13.99 11.35 1.17
C GLN A 63 15.05 10.63 2.02
N ARG A 64 15.01 9.30 2.09
CA ARG A 64 15.88 8.49 2.97
C ARG A 64 16.89 7.65 2.22
N GLY A 65 16.81 7.60 0.89
CA GLY A 65 17.67 6.77 0.06
C GLY A 65 17.27 5.30 0.06
N GLN A 66 18.22 4.45 -0.35
CA GLN A 66 18.06 3.00 -0.39
C GLN A 66 18.04 2.41 1.02
N LEU A 67 17.24 1.36 1.25
CA LEU A 67 17.27 0.63 2.52
C LEU A 67 18.61 -0.11 2.70
N ASP A 68 19.07 -0.26 3.95
CA ASP A 68 20.30 -0.98 4.25
C ASP A 68 20.21 -2.46 3.84
N GLU A 69 19.00 -3.06 3.91
CA GLU A 69 18.75 -4.42 3.44
C GLU A 69 18.85 -4.55 1.93
N ASP A 70 18.48 -3.51 1.18
CA ASP A 70 18.55 -3.46 -0.28
C ASP A 70 20.00 -3.33 -0.78
N GLN A 71 20.86 -2.60 -0.06
CA GLN A 71 22.27 -2.39 -0.44
C GLN A 71 23.06 -3.70 -0.58
N LYS A 72 22.65 -4.75 0.14
CA LYS A 72 23.30 -6.08 0.11
C LYS A 72 23.12 -6.80 -1.23
N PHE A 73 22.18 -6.36 -2.06
CA PHE A 73 21.82 -7.00 -3.32
C PHE A 73 22.17 -6.15 -4.54
N ASN A 74 22.89 -5.04 -4.35
CA ASN A 74 23.39 -4.23 -5.46
C ASN A 74 24.45 -5.01 -6.25
N ASP A 75 24.29 -5.04 -7.57
CA ASP A 75 25.21 -5.71 -8.50
C ASP A 75 25.59 -4.77 -9.66
N GLU A 76 26.27 -5.30 -10.68
CA GLU A 76 26.69 -4.56 -11.88
C GLU A 76 25.52 -3.93 -12.66
N ARG A 77 24.28 -4.39 -12.42
CA ARG A 77 23.04 -3.88 -13.05
C ARG A 77 22.47 -2.67 -12.31
N GLY A 78 23.03 -2.33 -11.16
CA GLY A 78 22.72 -1.12 -10.39
C GLY A 78 21.93 -1.37 -9.10
N ASN A 79 21.38 -0.30 -8.56
CA ASN A 79 20.67 -0.32 -7.29
C ASN A 79 19.31 -0.99 -7.42
N VAL A 80 18.96 -1.85 -6.46
CA VAL A 80 17.66 -2.53 -6.37
C VAL A 80 16.85 -2.05 -5.17
N ASP A 81 15.52 -2.08 -5.25
CA ASP A 81 14.61 -1.69 -4.14
C ASP A 81 13.73 -2.86 -3.70
N ASN A 82 14.19 -4.10 -3.90
CA ASN A 82 13.37 -5.29 -3.72
C ASN A 82 12.89 -5.48 -2.28
N GLU A 83 13.72 -5.21 -1.28
CA GLU A 83 13.36 -5.31 0.13
C GLU A 83 12.36 -4.22 0.52
N ARG A 84 12.52 -2.98 0.01
CA ARG A 84 11.48 -1.97 0.15
C ARG A 84 10.18 -2.42 -0.53
N ILE A 85 10.23 -2.92 -1.76
CA ILE A 85 9.04 -3.36 -2.50
C ILE A 85 8.31 -4.48 -1.76
N LYS A 86 9.03 -5.50 -1.27
CA LYS A 86 8.48 -6.59 -0.45
C LYS A 86 7.86 -6.07 0.85
N ARG A 87 8.54 -5.14 1.54
CA ARG A 87 8.03 -4.51 2.77
C ARG A 87 6.71 -3.79 2.54
N TYR A 88 6.56 -3.08 1.43
CA TYR A 88 5.36 -2.28 1.14
C TYR A 88 4.21 -3.10 0.57
N ILE A 89 4.47 -4.07 -0.34
CA ILE A 89 3.40 -4.95 -0.85
C ILE A 89 2.76 -5.75 0.28
N ALA A 90 3.55 -6.22 1.26
CA ALA A 90 3.06 -6.96 2.41
C ALA A 90 2.01 -6.18 3.23
N LYS A 91 2.07 -4.84 3.23
CA LYS A 91 1.18 -3.97 4.03
C LYS A 91 -0.28 -4.01 3.59
N TYR A 92 -0.57 -4.39 2.34
CA TYR A 92 -1.94 -4.51 1.83
C TYR A 92 -2.27 -5.90 1.26
N THR A 93 -1.36 -6.87 1.37
CA THR A 93 -1.58 -8.26 0.95
C THR A 93 -1.55 -9.21 2.15
N ILE A 94 -0.37 -9.65 2.57
CA ILE A 94 -0.24 -10.74 3.55
C ILE A 94 -0.47 -10.27 4.99
N ASN A 95 -0.04 -9.05 5.37
CA ASN A 95 -0.17 -8.59 6.75
C ASN A 95 -1.64 -8.41 7.18
N PRO A 96 -2.53 -7.79 6.38
CA PRO A 96 -3.96 -7.78 6.69
C PRO A 96 -4.55 -9.19 6.79
N ALA A 97 -4.16 -10.10 5.89
CA ALA A 97 -4.66 -11.47 5.90
C ALA A 97 -4.26 -12.23 7.17
N ILE A 98 -3.02 -12.03 7.65
CA ILE A 98 -2.55 -12.57 8.94
C ILE A 98 -3.34 -11.96 10.09
N ALA A 99 -3.45 -10.63 10.14
CA ALA A 99 -4.11 -9.92 11.24
C ALA A 99 -5.60 -10.33 11.40
N HIS A 100 -6.27 -10.66 10.30
CA HIS A 100 -7.66 -11.11 10.29
C HIS A 100 -7.84 -12.65 10.27
N GLY A 101 -6.77 -13.44 10.38
CA GLY A 101 -6.85 -14.91 10.49
C GLY A 101 -7.21 -15.65 9.19
N VAL A 102 -7.06 -15.02 8.03
CA VAL A 102 -7.42 -15.57 6.70
C VAL A 102 -6.21 -15.82 5.80
N SER A 103 -4.99 -15.75 6.34
CA SER A 103 -3.74 -15.95 5.58
C SER A 103 -3.57 -17.35 4.99
N HIS A 104 -4.31 -18.34 5.49
CA HIS A 104 -4.37 -19.69 4.94
C HIS A 104 -5.18 -19.76 3.63
N LEU A 105 -6.03 -18.75 3.35
CA LEU A 105 -6.85 -18.68 2.14
C LEU A 105 -6.27 -17.72 1.11
N ILE A 106 -5.85 -16.52 1.55
CA ILE A 106 -5.49 -15.39 0.68
C ILE A 106 -4.27 -14.62 1.22
N GLY A 107 -3.85 -13.58 0.47
CA GLY A 107 -2.86 -12.59 0.91
C GLY A 107 -1.47 -12.74 0.29
N SER A 108 -1.20 -13.79 -0.46
CA SER A 108 0.07 -14.01 -1.16
C SER A 108 -0.10 -14.99 -2.31
N VAL A 109 0.85 -14.97 -3.25
CA VAL A 109 0.92 -15.92 -4.35
C VAL A 109 1.71 -17.15 -3.89
N GLU A 110 1.01 -18.09 -3.28
CA GLU A 110 1.56 -19.34 -2.76
C GLU A 110 0.69 -20.52 -3.17
N VAL A 111 1.29 -21.71 -3.29
CA VAL A 111 0.56 -22.95 -3.60
C VAL A 111 -0.52 -23.18 -2.54
N SER A 112 -1.66 -23.73 -2.97
CA SER A 112 -2.82 -24.05 -2.13
C SER A 112 -3.64 -22.85 -1.63
N LYS A 113 -3.28 -21.61 -1.96
CA LYS A 113 -4.13 -20.43 -1.72
C LYS A 113 -5.12 -20.20 -2.87
N VAL A 114 -6.18 -19.46 -2.58
CA VAL A 114 -7.17 -19.07 -3.60
C VAL A 114 -6.49 -18.21 -4.66
N ALA A 115 -6.80 -18.47 -5.94
CA ALA A 115 -6.28 -17.72 -7.08
C ALA A 115 -6.96 -16.34 -7.22
N ASP A 116 -6.76 -15.49 -6.21
CA ASP A 116 -7.13 -14.08 -6.20
C ASP A 116 -5.91 -13.25 -6.60
N LEU A 117 -5.85 -12.88 -7.87
CA LEU A 117 -4.65 -12.32 -8.50
C LEU A 117 -4.98 -11.02 -9.21
N VAL A 118 -4.00 -10.11 -9.28
CA VAL A 118 -4.13 -8.86 -10.04
C VAL A 118 -2.97 -8.77 -11.01
N LEU A 119 -3.29 -8.56 -12.29
CA LEU A 119 -2.31 -8.41 -13.35
C LEU A 119 -2.14 -6.93 -13.70
N TRP A 120 -0.88 -6.55 -13.87
CA TRP A 120 -0.47 -5.18 -14.14
C TRP A 120 0.50 -5.15 -15.31
N SER A 121 0.31 -4.21 -16.22
CA SER A 121 1.41 -3.75 -17.06
C SER A 121 2.36 -2.89 -16.22
N PRO A 122 3.69 -3.05 -16.32
CA PRO A 122 4.65 -2.30 -15.50
C PRO A 122 4.44 -0.79 -15.52
N ALA A 123 4.06 -0.22 -16.66
CA ALA A 123 3.81 1.22 -16.82
C ALA A 123 2.64 1.74 -15.97
N PHE A 124 1.72 0.86 -15.55
CA PHE A 124 0.51 1.20 -14.79
C PHE A 124 0.48 0.56 -13.39
N PHE A 125 1.58 -0.07 -12.97
CA PHE A 125 1.66 -0.78 -11.70
C PHE A 125 1.22 0.10 -10.53
N GLY A 126 0.36 -0.45 -9.68
CA GLY A 126 -0.13 0.21 -8.48
C GLY A 126 -1.17 1.32 -8.69
N THR A 127 -1.58 1.60 -9.95
CA THR A 127 -2.60 2.61 -10.26
C THR A 127 -3.78 2.06 -11.05
N LYS A 128 -3.55 1.50 -12.25
CA LYS A 128 -4.60 0.90 -13.10
C LYS A 128 -4.27 -0.55 -13.48
N PRO A 129 -4.95 -1.56 -12.90
CA PRO A 129 -4.70 -2.96 -13.25
C PRO A 129 -5.30 -3.28 -14.62
N GLU A 130 -4.69 -4.24 -15.31
CA GLU A 130 -5.20 -4.77 -16.58
C GLU A 130 -6.35 -5.76 -16.34
N MET A 131 -6.20 -6.58 -15.29
CA MET A 131 -7.14 -7.65 -14.98
C MET A 131 -7.11 -7.99 -13.49
N VAL A 132 -8.26 -8.35 -12.94
CA VAL A 132 -8.45 -8.87 -11.59
C VAL A 132 -9.12 -10.24 -11.70
N LEU A 133 -8.48 -11.24 -11.11
CA LEU A 133 -8.98 -12.59 -10.98
C LEU A 133 -9.48 -12.82 -9.55
N LYS A 134 -10.64 -13.45 -9.42
CA LYS A 134 -11.18 -13.95 -8.17
C LYS A 134 -11.41 -15.45 -8.32
N SER A 135 -10.77 -16.24 -7.46
CA SER A 135 -10.87 -17.71 -7.49
C SER A 135 -10.66 -18.29 -8.90
N GLY A 136 -9.65 -17.78 -9.61
CA GLY A 136 -9.28 -18.22 -10.96
C GLY A 136 -10.12 -17.67 -12.11
N ASN A 137 -11.18 -16.91 -11.84
CA ASN A 137 -12.06 -16.32 -12.86
C ASN A 137 -11.83 -14.82 -12.98
N ILE A 138 -11.85 -14.28 -14.19
CA ILE A 138 -11.71 -12.84 -14.43
C ILE A 138 -12.99 -12.13 -13.96
N THR A 139 -12.86 -11.23 -12.98
CA THR A 139 -13.99 -10.46 -12.45
C THR A 139 -13.98 -8.99 -12.87
N TYR A 140 -12.81 -8.48 -13.26
CA TYR A 140 -12.66 -7.11 -13.74
C TYR A 140 -11.50 -7.02 -14.72
N SER A 141 -11.64 -6.22 -15.77
CA SER A 141 -10.56 -5.99 -16.75
C SER A 141 -10.75 -4.66 -17.47
N GLN A 142 -9.65 -4.09 -17.97
CA GLN A 142 -9.72 -3.00 -18.95
C GLN A 142 -10.19 -3.56 -20.30
N MET A 143 -11.37 -3.11 -20.75
CA MET A 143 -11.95 -3.53 -22.02
C MET A 143 -12.23 -2.33 -22.91
N GLY A 144 -11.97 -2.49 -24.20
CA GLY A 144 -12.29 -1.49 -25.22
C GLY A 144 -13.76 -1.56 -25.64
N LEU A 145 -14.04 -1.06 -26.86
CA LEU A 145 -15.37 -1.22 -27.46
C LEU A 145 -15.63 -2.70 -27.76
N ALA A 146 -16.83 -3.17 -27.41
CA ALA A 146 -17.22 -4.56 -27.57
C ALA A 146 -17.75 -4.90 -28.98
N ASN A 147 -17.96 -3.89 -29.84
CA ASN A 147 -18.53 -4.01 -31.17
C ASN A 147 -17.45 -3.89 -32.25
#